data_AF-A0A7K7VF49-F1
#
_entry.id   AF-A0A7K7VF49-F1
#
_cell.length_a   1.000
_cell.length_b   1.000
_cell.length_c   1.000
_cell.angle_alpha   90.00
_cell.angle_beta   90.00
_cell.angle_gamma   90.00
#
_symmetry.space_group_name_H-M   'P 1'
#
loop_
_entity.id
_entity.type
_entity.pdbx_description
1 polymer ?
#
loop_
_entity_poly.entity_id
_entity_poly.type
_entity_poly.pdbx_seq_one_letter_code
_entity_poly.pdbx_strand_id
1 'polypeptide(L)'
;ILDGCLLFQQVPLVEMDGMKMVQTRAILSYIAGKYNLYGKDLKERALIDMYVEGITDLTNMIITFPFSPPEAKEKNLALIMQRATHRYFPVFEKLSTSEDALKQHGQDFLVGNKVSWADIQLIEAILAVEEKFPAVLSGFPQLQVTLT
;
A
#
# COMPACT_ATOMS: atom_id res chain seq x y z
N ILE A 1 28.16 1.79 15.20
CA ILE A 1 27.15 1.27 14.26
C ILE A 1 27.43 -0.22 14.10
N LEU A 2 26.47 -1.08 14.44
CA LEU A 2 26.63 -2.53 14.63
C LEU A 2 27.17 -3.26 13.39
N ASP A 3 28.26 -4.02 13.54
CA ASP A 3 28.73 -5.20 12.77
C ASP A 3 28.50 -5.26 11.25
N GLY A 4 28.49 -4.14 10.53
CA GLY A 4 28.31 -4.12 9.07
C GLY A 4 26.96 -4.69 8.59
N CYS A 5 26.03 -4.97 9.51
CA CYS A 5 24.74 -5.62 9.20
C CYS A 5 23.81 -4.68 8.42
N LEU A 6 23.94 -3.36 8.61
CA LEU A 6 23.26 -2.35 7.81
C LEU A 6 24.07 -2.10 6.53
N LEU A 7 23.84 -2.90 5.49
CA LEU A 7 24.60 -2.85 4.23
C LEU A 7 24.72 -1.43 3.65
N PHE A 8 23.66 -0.63 3.77
CA PHE A 8 23.63 0.77 3.31
C PHE A 8 23.55 1.79 4.45
N GLN A 9 23.91 1.40 5.69
CA GLN A 9 23.86 2.25 6.89
C GLN A 9 22.47 2.85 7.16
N GLN A 10 21.42 2.20 6.67
CA GLN A 10 20.03 2.64 6.76
C GLN A 10 19.17 1.55 7.39
N VAL A 11 18.12 1.99 8.09
CA VAL A 11 17.00 1.16 8.54
C VAL A 11 15.83 1.32 7.56
N PRO A 12 14.88 0.36 7.50
CA PRO A 12 14.73 -0.83 8.34
C PRO A 12 15.73 -1.95 8.03
N LEU A 13 16.01 -2.77 9.05
CA LEU A 13 16.69 -4.06 8.97
C LEU A 13 15.80 -5.13 9.60
N VAL A 14 15.66 -6.27 8.94
CA VAL A 14 14.96 -7.45 9.45
C VAL A 14 15.88 -8.66 9.41
N GLU A 15 16.02 -9.35 10.54
CA GLU A 15 16.70 -10.64 10.62
C GLU A 15 15.66 -11.76 10.49
N MET A 16 15.70 -12.52 9.39
CA MET A 16 14.74 -13.61 9.11
C MET A 16 15.39 -14.67 8.23
N ASP A 17 15.13 -15.95 8.51
CA ASP A 17 15.65 -17.10 7.76
C ASP A 17 17.18 -17.10 7.58
N GLY A 18 17.90 -16.64 8.61
CA GLY A 18 19.37 -16.52 8.59
C GLY A 18 19.90 -15.34 7.75
N MET A 19 19.03 -14.55 7.13
CA MET A 19 19.39 -13.33 6.41
C MET A 19 19.24 -12.09 7.29
N LYS A 20 20.09 -11.09 7.06
CA LYS A 20 19.94 -9.73 7.56
C LYS A 20 19.58 -8.80 6.40
N MET A 21 18.29 -8.60 6.17
CA MET A 21 17.78 -7.85 5.02
C MET A 21 17.60 -6.38 5.38
N VAL A 22 18.05 -5.50 4.49
CA VAL A 22 17.79 -4.05 4.52
C VAL A 22 16.98 -3.66 3.28
N GLN A 23 16.49 -2.41 3.22
CA GLN A 23 15.56 -1.89 2.21
C GLN A 23 14.13 -2.45 2.39
N THR A 24 13.20 -1.56 2.73
CA THR A 24 11.79 -1.88 2.99
C THR A 24 11.19 -2.73 1.88
N ARG A 25 11.41 -2.34 0.63
CA ARG A 25 10.89 -3.06 -0.55
C ARG A 25 11.38 -4.50 -0.65
N ALA A 26 12.68 -4.73 -0.41
CA ALA A 26 13.25 -6.07 -0.46
C ALA A 26 12.67 -6.96 0.65
N ILE A 27 12.62 -6.42 1.88
CA ILE A 27 12.04 -7.09 3.05
C ILE A 27 10.59 -7.49 2.79
N LEU A 28 9.74 -6.55 2.36
CA LEU A 28 8.31 -6.81 2.13
C LEU A 28 8.10 -7.80 0.98
N SER A 29 8.87 -7.69 -0.10
CA SER A 29 8.79 -8.62 -1.24
C SER A 29 9.14 -10.06 -0.83
N TYR A 30 10.11 -10.22 0.07
CA TYR A 30 10.51 -11.53 0.59
C TYR A 30 9.40 -12.13 1.48
N ILE A 31 8.86 -11.33 2.42
CA ILE A 31 7.76 -11.75 3.29
C ILE A 31 6.53 -12.14 2.46
N ALA A 32 6.14 -11.31 1.49
CA ALA A 32 5.01 -11.59 0.62
C ALA A 32 5.19 -12.92 -0.15
N GLY A 33 6.40 -13.15 -0.70
CA GLY A 33 6.72 -14.40 -1.39
C GLY A 33 6.68 -15.61 -0.45
N LYS A 34 7.34 -15.50 0.72
CA LYS A 34 7.43 -16.57 1.72
C LYS A 34 6.06 -17.04 2.21
N TYR A 35 5.12 -16.12 2.37
CA TYR A 35 3.78 -16.41 2.90
C TYR A 35 2.69 -16.50 1.81
N ASN A 36 3.06 -16.68 0.54
CA ASN A 36 2.13 -16.89 -0.59
C ASN A 36 1.15 -15.72 -0.87
N LEU A 37 1.55 -14.50 -0.52
CA LEU A 37 0.81 -13.25 -0.72
C LEU A 37 1.23 -12.49 -1.99
N TYR A 38 2.02 -13.11 -2.86
CA TYR A 38 2.71 -12.43 -3.98
C TYR A 38 2.34 -12.97 -5.37
N GLY A 39 1.08 -13.39 -5.54
CA GLY A 39 0.57 -13.93 -6.79
C GLY A 39 1.06 -15.35 -7.09
N LYS A 40 0.40 -16.03 -8.02
CA LYS A 40 0.78 -17.40 -8.45
C LYS A 40 1.73 -17.43 -9.63
N ASP A 41 1.79 -16.35 -10.40
CA ASP A 41 2.59 -16.22 -11.62
C ASP A 41 3.13 -14.80 -11.78
N LEU A 42 3.96 -14.60 -12.81
CA LEU A 42 4.59 -13.31 -13.07
C LEU A 42 3.58 -12.19 -13.40
N LYS A 43 2.40 -12.53 -13.96
CA LYS A 43 1.39 -11.53 -14.30
C LYS A 43 0.70 -11.02 -13.04
N GLU A 44 0.26 -11.93 -12.17
CA GLU A 44 -0.32 -11.55 -10.88
C GLU A 44 0.69 -10.79 -10.02
N ARG A 45 1.95 -11.24 -9.99
CA ARG A 45 3.03 -10.55 -9.28
C ARG A 45 3.23 -9.11 -9.78
N ALA A 46 3.25 -8.92 -11.10
CA ALA A 46 3.39 -7.58 -11.69
C ALA A 46 2.21 -6.66 -11.35
N LEU A 47 0.98 -7.20 -11.30
CA LEU A 47 -0.19 -6.43 -10.85
C LEU A 47 -0.07 -6.04 -9.36
N ILE A 48 0.31 -6.98 -8.50
CA ILE A 48 0.55 -6.71 -7.08
C ILE A 48 1.61 -5.63 -6.91
N ASP A 49 2.75 -5.75 -7.60
CA ASP A 49 3.82 -4.75 -7.56
C ASP A 49 3.33 -3.38 -8.02
N MET A 50 2.57 -3.31 -9.12
CA MET A 50 2.02 -2.05 -9.63
C MET A 50 1.10 -1.37 -8.62
N TYR A 51 0.22 -2.12 -7.96
CA TYR A 51 -0.70 -1.58 -6.95
C TYR A 51 0.05 -1.13 -5.69
N VAL A 52 0.97 -1.95 -5.19
CA VAL A 52 1.79 -1.64 -4.02
C VAL A 52 2.64 -0.39 -4.25
N GLU A 53 3.34 -0.28 -5.39
CA GLU A 53 4.16 0.90 -5.70
C GLU A 53 3.29 2.16 -5.82
N GLY A 54 2.14 2.03 -6.49
CA GLY A 54 1.18 3.14 -6.60
C GLY A 54 0.70 3.63 -5.23
N ILE A 55 0.40 2.72 -4.30
CA ILE A 55 -0.01 3.07 -2.94
C ILE A 55 1.18 3.63 -2.13
N THR A 56 2.37 3.08 -2.32
CA THR A 56 3.59 3.50 -1.61
C THR A 56 3.89 4.97 -1.86
N ASP A 57 3.63 5.50 -3.05
CA ASP A 57 3.73 6.95 -3.33
C ASP A 57 2.84 7.79 -2.40
N LEU A 58 1.61 7.33 -2.14
CA LEU A 58 0.69 8.01 -1.22
C LEU A 58 1.17 7.89 0.23
N THR A 59 1.52 6.68 0.66
CA THR A 59 1.97 6.42 2.02
C THR A 59 3.26 7.19 2.34
N ASN A 60 4.18 7.34 1.38
CA ASN A 60 5.40 8.14 1.55
C ASN A 60 5.10 9.62 1.81
N MET A 61 4.07 10.19 1.18
CA MET A 61 3.63 11.57 1.47
C MET A 61 3.13 11.68 2.92
N ILE A 62 2.46 10.66 3.44
CA ILE A 62 1.94 10.62 4.81
C ILE A 62 3.08 10.41 5.83
N ILE A 63 3.99 9.49 5.57
CA ILE A 63 5.16 9.20 6.44
C ILE A 63 6.06 10.43 6.58
N THR A 64 6.22 11.21 5.51
CA THR A 64 7.07 12.41 5.53
C THR A 64 6.37 13.65 6.10
N PHE A 65 5.03 13.65 6.20
CA PHE A 65 4.25 14.78 6.68
C PHE A 65 4.65 15.29 8.08
N PRO A 66 4.88 14.44 9.11
CA PRO A 66 5.28 14.92 10.44
C PRO A 66 6.56 15.76 10.45
N PHE A 67 7.46 15.52 9.49
CA PHE A 67 8.74 16.22 9.34
C PHE A 67 8.66 17.48 8.49
N SER A 68 7.47 17.83 7.97
CA SER A 68 7.28 19.04 7.18
C SER A 68 7.41 20.31 8.04
N PRO A 69 8.03 21.39 7.52
CA PRO A 69 8.04 22.69 8.18
C PRO A 69 6.62 23.17 8.49
N PRO A 70 6.39 23.90 9.60
CA PRO A 70 5.05 24.37 9.99
C PRO A 70 4.28 25.07 8.87
N GLU A 71 4.94 25.95 8.12
CA GLU A 71 4.38 26.71 7.00
C GLU A 71 3.98 25.86 5.79
N ALA A 72 4.52 24.64 5.67
CA ALA A 72 4.21 23.71 4.59
C ALA A 72 3.14 22.68 4.98
N LYS A 73 2.81 22.54 6.27
CA LYS A 73 1.92 21.47 6.76
C LYS A 73 0.53 21.53 6.13
N GLU A 74 -0.11 22.71 6.12
CA GLU A 74 -1.46 22.85 5.55
C GLU A 74 -1.49 22.47 4.06
N LYS A 75 -0.51 22.96 3.29
CA LYS A 75 -0.36 22.63 1.87
C LYS A 75 -0.11 21.14 1.64
N ASN A 76 0.76 20.52 2.44
CA ASN A 76 1.07 19.09 2.31
C ASN A 76 -0.13 18.22 2.68
N LEU A 77 -0.89 18.61 3.71
CA LEU A 77 -2.12 17.95 4.11
C LEU A 77 -3.17 18.03 2.98
N ALA A 78 -3.38 19.21 2.41
CA ALA A 78 -4.27 19.37 1.25
C ALA A 78 -3.83 18.53 0.04
N LEU A 79 -2.52 18.43 -0.20
CA LEU A 79 -1.96 17.59 -1.26
C LEU A 79 -2.23 16.10 -1.02
N ILE A 80 -2.05 15.61 0.21
CA ILE A 80 -2.36 14.21 0.58
C ILE A 80 -3.84 13.93 0.32
N MET A 81 -4.75 14.80 0.80
CA MET A 81 -6.19 14.67 0.56
C MET A 81 -6.51 14.61 -0.93
N GLN A 82 -5.94 15.55 -1.70
CA GLN A 82 -6.16 15.65 -3.14
C GLN A 82 -5.65 14.40 -3.87
N ARG A 83 -4.46 13.91 -3.51
CA ARG A 83 -3.87 12.71 -4.12
C ARG A 83 -4.64 11.45 -3.78
N ALA A 84 -5.02 11.27 -2.51
CA ALA A 84 -5.85 10.13 -2.10
C ALA A 84 -7.15 10.11 -2.90
N THR A 85 -7.90 11.21 -2.89
CA THR A 85 -9.26 11.27 -3.46
C THR A 85 -9.33 11.40 -4.97
N HIS A 86 -8.35 12.00 -5.65
CA HIS A 86 -8.41 12.25 -7.10
C HIS A 86 -7.51 11.33 -7.91
N ARG A 87 -6.50 10.70 -7.30
CA ARG A 87 -5.53 9.86 -8.02
C ARG A 87 -5.59 8.40 -7.59
N TYR A 88 -5.48 8.11 -6.30
CA TYR A 88 -5.24 6.74 -5.84
C TYR A 88 -6.53 5.97 -5.55
N PHE A 89 -7.38 6.46 -4.65
CA PHE A 89 -8.63 5.77 -4.28
C PHE A 89 -9.58 5.53 -5.48
N PRO A 90 -9.74 6.45 -6.46
CA PRO A 90 -10.55 6.17 -7.64
C PRO A 90 -10.09 4.98 -8.47
N VAL A 91 -8.80 4.61 -8.43
CA VAL A 91 -8.29 3.42 -9.13
C VAL A 91 -8.84 2.17 -8.47
N PHE A 92 -8.68 2.07 -7.15
CA PHE A 92 -9.10 0.90 -6.38
C PHE A 92 -10.62 0.75 -6.30
N GLU A 93 -11.35 1.86 -6.13
CA GLU A 93 -12.82 1.88 -6.19
C GLU A 93 -13.36 1.33 -7.53
N LYS A 94 -12.70 1.68 -8.65
CA LYS A 94 -13.07 1.17 -9.97
C LYS A 94 -12.70 -0.30 -10.16
N LEU A 95 -11.56 -0.74 -9.64
CA LEU A 95 -11.17 -2.15 -9.71
C LEU A 95 -12.21 -3.03 -9.01
N SER A 96 -12.69 -2.60 -7.84
CA SER A 96 -13.73 -3.29 -7.07
C SER A 96 -15.12 -3.30 -7.73
N THR A 97 -15.39 -2.41 -8.72
CA THR A 97 -16.69 -2.35 -9.44
C THR A 97 -16.64 -2.87 -10.87
N SER A 98 -15.45 -3.16 -11.42
CA SER A 98 -15.29 -3.45 -12.84
C SER A 98 -16.07 -4.69 -13.31
N GLU A 99 -16.56 -4.68 -14.55
CA GLU A 99 -17.24 -5.84 -15.14
C GLU A 99 -16.39 -7.11 -15.12
N ASP A 100 -15.05 -6.99 -15.11
CA ASP A 100 -14.14 -8.14 -14.97
C ASP A 100 -14.14 -8.69 -13.53
N ALA A 101 -14.25 -7.84 -12.50
CA ALA A 101 -14.47 -8.26 -11.11
C ALA A 101 -15.86 -8.90 -10.91
N LEU A 102 -16.88 -8.41 -11.63
CA LEU A 102 -18.25 -8.98 -11.62
C LEU A 102 -18.34 -10.30 -12.41
N LYS A 103 -17.63 -10.44 -13.54
CA LYS A 103 -17.60 -11.66 -14.37
C LYS A 103 -16.75 -12.77 -13.74
N GLN A 104 -15.72 -12.41 -12.97
CA GLN A 104 -14.93 -13.36 -12.19
C GLN A 104 -15.46 -13.47 -10.76
N HIS A 105 -16.73 -13.86 -10.58
CA HIS A 105 -17.34 -14.18 -9.27
C HIS A 105 -16.94 -13.22 -8.13
N GLY A 106 -17.39 -11.95 -8.17
CA GLY A 106 -17.36 -11.05 -7.00
C GLY A 106 -16.06 -11.11 -6.21
N GLN A 107 -14.95 -10.70 -6.83
CA GLN A 107 -13.66 -10.78 -6.15
C GLN A 107 -13.60 -9.80 -4.98
N ASP A 108 -13.49 -10.34 -3.77
CA ASP A 108 -13.27 -9.57 -2.54
C ASP A 108 -11.84 -8.97 -2.47
N PHE A 109 -10.94 -9.37 -3.39
CA PHE A 109 -9.51 -9.06 -3.36
C PHE A 109 -9.00 -8.52 -4.70
N LEU A 110 -7.96 -7.69 -4.65
CA LEU A 110 -7.41 -6.94 -5.79
C LEU A 110 -6.78 -7.82 -6.87
N VAL A 111 -6.20 -8.98 -6.51
CA VAL A 111 -5.51 -9.87 -7.46
C VAL A 111 -5.75 -11.34 -7.12
N GLY A 112 -6.17 -12.12 -8.12
CA GLY A 112 -6.13 -13.58 -8.06
C GLY A 112 -7.16 -14.22 -7.12
N ASN A 113 -8.22 -13.49 -6.75
CA ASN A 113 -9.32 -13.95 -5.88
C ASN A 113 -8.86 -14.52 -4.53
N LYS A 114 -7.79 -13.95 -3.96
CA LYS A 114 -7.30 -14.25 -2.62
C LYS A 114 -6.56 -13.02 -2.07
N VAL A 115 -6.42 -12.95 -0.74
CA VAL A 115 -5.60 -11.91 -0.10
C VAL A 115 -4.18 -11.94 -0.67
N SER A 116 -3.70 -10.76 -1.04
CA SER A 116 -2.35 -10.49 -1.49
C SER A 116 -1.72 -9.34 -0.70
N TRP A 117 -0.43 -9.10 -0.93
CA TRP A 117 0.26 -7.93 -0.38
C TRP A 117 -0.40 -6.61 -0.82
N ALA A 118 -0.99 -6.55 -2.02
CA ALA A 118 -1.67 -5.33 -2.47
C ALA A 118 -2.88 -4.96 -1.60
N ASP A 119 -3.67 -5.95 -1.17
CA ASP A 119 -4.83 -5.74 -0.30
C ASP A 119 -4.42 -5.19 1.07
N ILE A 120 -3.39 -5.81 1.66
CA ILE A 120 -2.83 -5.38 2.95
C ILE A 120 -2.27 -3.95 2.85
N GLN A 121 -1.53 -3.64 1.78
CA GLN A 121 -0.95 -2.33 1.55
C GLN A 121 -2.02 -1.25 1.35
N LEU A 122 -3.13 -1.60 0.68
CA LEU A 122 -4.25 -0.70 0.46
C LEU A 122 -4.96 -0.37 1.78
N ILE A 123 -5.25 -1.37 2.61
CA ILE A 123 -5.89 -1.17 3.92
C ILE A 123 -5.03 -0.27 4.80
N GLU A 124 -3.72 -0.53 4.91
CA GLU A 124 -2.81 0.32 5.67
C GLU A 124 -2.86 1.78 5.19
N ALA A 125 -2.82 2.00 3.88
CA ALA A 125 -2.87 3.35 3.32
C ALA A 125 -4.21 4.04 3.54
N ILE A 126 -5.33 3.32 3.43
CA ILE A 126 -6.67 3.84 3.72
C ILE A 126 -6.72 4.34 5.16
N LEU A 127 -6.34 3.49 6.12
CA LEU A 127 -6.35 3.84 7.54
C LEU A 127 -5.44 5.04 7.83
N ALA A 128 -4.24 5.08 7.23
CA ALA A 128 -3.32 6.19 7.39
C ALA A 128 -3.87 7.53 6.86
N VAL A 129 -4.70 7.49 5.80
CA VAL A 129 -5.40 8.69 5.31
C VAL A 129 -6.59 9.04 6.20
N GLU A 130 -7.35 8.05 6.70
CA GLU A 130 -8.48 8.28 7.61
C GLU A 130 -8.05 8.92 8.94
N GLU A 131 -6.88 8.56 9.46
CA GLU A 131 -6.29 9.23 10.63
C GLU A 131 -6.07 10.75 10.43
N LYS A 132 -5.94 11.19 9.18
CA LYS A 132 -5.85 12.62 8.82
C LYS A 132 -7.22 13.19 8.41
N PHE A 133 -8.06 12.38 7.78
CA PHE A 133 -9.33 12.77 7.20
C PHE A 133 -10.39 11.69 7.46
N PRO A 134 -11.09 11.72 8.61
CA PRO A 134 -11.98 10.63 9.02
C PRO A 134 -13.13 10.31 8.07
N ALA A 135 -13.50 11.23 7.18
CA ALA A 135 -14.57 11.06 6.20
C ALA A 135 -14.06 10.85 4.75
N VAL A 136 -12.78 10.53 4.56
CA VAL A 136 -12.18 10.45 3.21
C VAL A 136 -12.85 9.40 2.33
N LEU A 137 -13.36 8.32 2.92
CA LEU A 137 -14.01 7.23 2.19
C LEU A 137 -15.49 7.49 1.85
N SER A 138 -16.08 8.62 2.26
CA SER A 138 -17.52 8.88 1.99
C SER A 138 -17.88 8.91 0.50
N GLY A 139 -16.90 9.09 -0.39
CA GLY A 139 -17.07 9.01 -1.84
C GLY A 139 -16.64 7.68 -2.48
N PHE A 140 -16.25 6.69 -1.66
CA PHE A 140 -15.64 5.42 -2.09
C PHE A 140 -16.30 4.23 -1.40
N PRO A 141 -17.58 3.93 -1.69
CA PRO A 141 -18.34 2.89 -0.99
C PRO A 141 -17.72 1.50 -1.13
N GLN A 142 -17.05 1.15 -2.24
CA GLN A 142 -16.40 -0.16 -2.32
C GLN A 142 -15.21 -0.27 -1.39
N LEU A 143 -14.41 0.80 -1.28
CA LEU A 143 -13.29 0.83 -0.34
C LEU A 143 -13.76 0.77 1.13
N GLN A 144 -14.97 1.24 1.44
CA GLN A 144 -15.55 1.08 2.77
C GLN A 144 -15.84 -0.39 3.09
N VAL A 145 -16.34 -1.16 2.12
CA VAL A 145 -16.62 -2.60 2.30
C VAL A 145 -15.32 -3.39 2.48
N THR A 146 -14.23 -2.99 1.83
CA THR A 146 -12.91 -3.63 1.99
C THR A 146 -12.37 -3.60 3.44
N LEU A 147 -12.88 -2.70 4.30
CA LEU A 147 -12.48 -2.60 5.71
C LEU A 147 -13.31 -3.46 6.69
N THR A 148 -14.41 -4.08 6.24
CA THR A 148 -15.37 -4.84 7.08
C THR A 148 -15.42 -6.31 6.73
#